data_AF-A0A162KYR9-F1
#
_entry.id   AF-A0A162KYR9-F1
#
_cell.length_a   1.000
_cell.length_b   1.000
_cell.length_c   1.000
_cell.angle_alpha   90.00
_cell.angle_beta   90.00
_cell.angle_gamma   90.00
#
_symmetry.space_group_name_H-M   'P 1'
#
loop_
_entity.id
_entity.type
_entity.pdbx_description
1 polymer ?
#
loop_
_entity_poly.entity_id
_entity_poly.type
_entity_poly.pdbx_seq_one_letter_code
_entity_poly.pdbx_strand_id
1 'polypeptide(L)'
;MASAFGHYNGAGSKKRGQFTVTALGRWSSINKALPAVDTISALHIYDFDNTLFKTPLPNNTLWTGPTIGMLSKQDAFINSGWWHDNRILGATGRGIEQEEPRAWEGFWNEKIVDLVRLSMKQPDALCVLLTGRGEQRFADLLRRIAASKHLDFDMLCLKPQVGPDHQKFASTMKFKQELLTEIMETYKHANEIRIYEDRPAHTQGFRDFLEDYNKAQRIQPTRGPIQAEVVQVNDTQTALDPVVEVAQVQRMINEHNEAMSKQPLHLRPNALRIKKTVFFTSYIIEPEDSKKLLELMPIPKKATSGDATRFHGNNIIIVPRPCPKPILAKVGGLGNKLTWQVTGTACHYNSIWAACVQPVPPTAVYHSDNKVPLVVLALKKGARPADAGKINTWSALPPEKRFTFTTTVGEKAVLRVEADDPREDEYESLFANKIQNNNNNHNGKNNGSNKRKHNGDDWNPPRQPAADAAAAAARGGGGSGGSGGRGGRGGRGGQASGRGRGGGGGKGKGKGKGGFAHYRSLDDVGKNAPSEVNYDDAHPPANAPTGPRGGKSGPGGSGGNQVNDLQSYY
;
A
#
# COMPACT_ATOMS: atom_id res chain seq x y z
N MET A 1 17.96 18.15 -33.55
CA MET A 1 18.22 17.90 -32.11
C MET A 1 18.34 16.40 -31.93
N ALA A 2 19.49 15.95 -31.45
CA ALA A 2 20.12 14.67 -31.76
C ALA A 2 19.48 13.43 -31.10
N SER A 3 19.64 12.34 -31.85
CA SER A 3 19.46 10.91 -31.55
C SER A 3 19.94 10.46 -30.16
N ALA A 4 19.17 9.57 -29.55
CA ALA A 4 19.64 8.61 -28.54
C ALA A 4 19.27 7.18 -28.97
N PHE A 5 19.69 6.78 -30.17
CA PHE A 5 19.88 5.37 -30.51
C PHE A 5 21.18 4.89 -29.86
N GLY A 6 21.07 4.17 -28.74
CA GLY A 6 22.14 3.38 -28.18
C GLY A 6 22.31 2.07 -28.95
N HIS A 7 23.20 2.08 -29.94
CA HIS A 7 24.08 0.98 -30.37
C HIS A 7 23.51 -0.46 -30.30
N TYR A 8 22.89 -0.89 -31.39
CA TYR A 8 23.00 -2.28 -31.86
C TYR A 8 23.89 -2.28 -33.10
N ASN A 9 25.17 -2.63 -32.92
CA ASN A 9 25.98 -3.40 -33.88
C ASN A 9 27.44 -3.53 -33.39
N GLY A 10 27.91 -4.78 -33.33
CA GLY A 10 29.34 -5.08 -33.54
C GLY A 10 30.05 -5.90 -32.46
N ALA A 11 29.76 -7.21 -32.37
CA ALA A 11 30.78 -8.28 -32.26
C ALA A 11 30.09 -9.66 -32.22
N GLY A 12 30.13 -10.38 -33.33
CA GLY A 12 29.75 -11.80 -33.39
C GLY A 12 28.50 -12.09 -34.21
N SER A 13 28.69 -12.22 -35.52
CA SER A 13 27.86 -13.02 -36.42
C SER A 13 27.84 -14.49 -35.97
N LYS A 14 27.13 -14.79 -34.88
CA LYS A 14 26.83 -16.16 -34.44
C LYS A 14 25.35 -16.26 -34.07
N LYS A 15 24.56 -16.60 -35.10
CA LYS A 15 23.24 -17.23 -35.07
C LYS A 15 22.27 -16.69 -34.00
N ARG A 16 21.45 -15.70 -34.37
CA ARG A 16 20.05 -15.67 -33.89
C ARG A 16 19.48 -17.06 -34.20
N GLY A 17 19.07 -17.82 -33.20
CA GLY A 17 18.35 -19.07 -33.43
C GLY A 17 17.25 -18.78 -34.45
N GLN A 18 17.09 -19.66 -35.45
CA GLN A 18 15.97 -19.51 -36.39
C GLN A 18 14.70 -19.47 -35.55
N PHE A 19 13.89 -18.41 -35.68
CA PHE A 19 12.55 -18.31 -35.10
C PHE A 19 11.77 -19.55 -35.54
N THR A 20 11.71 -20.52 -34.65
CA THR A 20 11.22 -21.88 -34.91
C THR A 20 10.38 -22.30 -33.74
N VAL A 21 9.40 -23.14 -34.03
CA VAL A 21 8.51 -23.73 -33.03
C VAL A 21 9.29 -24.42 -31.91
N THR A 22 10.40 -25.11 -32.25
CA THR A 22 11.28 -25.75 -31.28
C THR A 22 12.01 -24.76 -30.37
N ALA A 23 12.51 -23.64 -30.90
CA ALA A 23 13.16 -22.61 -30.09
C ALA A 23 12.13 -21.92 -29.18
N LEU A 24 10.95 -21.60 -29.73
CA LEU A 24 9.86 -20.98 -29.00
C LEU A 24 9.35 -21.87 -27.85
N GLY A 25 9.31 -23.20 -28.05
CA GLY A 25 8.93 -24.16 -27.02
C GLY A 25 9.77 -24.08 -25.74
N ARG A 26 11.01 -23.57 -25.80
CA ARG A 26 11.89 -23.39 -24.61
C ARG A 26 11.42 -22.30 -23.65
N TRP A 27 10.50 -21.44 -24.08
CA TRP A 27 9.89 -20.42 -23.24
C TRP A 27 8.70 -20.94 -22.43
N SER A 28 8.19 -22.13 -22.78
CA SER A 28 7.00 -22.71 -22.16
C SER A 28 7.37 -23.67 -21.03
N SER A 29 6.73 -23.50 -19.89
CA SER A 29 6.83 -24.40 -18.73
C SER A 29 5.92 -25.64 -18.86
N ILE A 30 5.22 -25.80 -19.99
CA ILE A 30 4.48 -27.03 -20.36
C ILE A 30 5.09 -27.67 -21.60
N ASN A 31 5.19 -28.99 -21.58
CA ASN A 31 5.71 -29.78 -22.70
C ASN A 31 4.58 -30.17 -23.66
N LYS A 32 4.01 -29.18 -24.35
CA LYS A 32 2.99 -29.37 -25.38
C LYS A 32 3.60 -29.13 -26.75
N ALA A 33 3.29 -29.99 -27.71
CA ALA A 33 3.69 -29.78 -29.09
C ALA A 33 2.98 -28.54 -29.62
N LEU A 34 3.77 -27.55 -30.04
CA LEU A 34 3.25 -26.30 -30.55
C LEU A 34 2.75 -26.44 -32.01
N PRO A 35 1.67 -25.72 -32.40
CA PRO A 35 1.12 -25.78 -33.75
C PRO A 35 2.13 -25.41 -34.85
N ALA A 36 1.87 -25.87 -36.07
CA ALA A 36 2.68 -25.52 -37.22
C ALA A 36 2.51 -24.03 -37.58
N VAL A 37 3.60 -23.39 -38.04
CA VAL A 37 3.67 -21.94 -38.26
C VAL A 37 2.62 -21.43 -39.24
N ASP A 38 2.30 -22.21 -40.26
CA ASP A 38 1.34 -21.92 -41.33
C ASP A 38 -0.12 -22.09 -40.92
N THR A 39 -0.38 -22.73 -39.78
CA THR A 39 -1.74 -22.97 -39.26
C THR A 39 -2.27 -21.84 -38.39
N ILE A 40 -1.40 -20.97 -37.88
CA ILE A 40 -1.76 -19.93 -36.91
C ILE A 40 -1.92 -18.56 -37.60
N SER A 41 -3.12 -18.00 -37.47
CA SER A 41 -3.51 -16.68 -37.97
C SER A 41 -3.72 -15.66 -36.85
N ALA A 42 -3.95 -16.09 -35.61
CA ALA A 42 -4.23 -15.22 -34.45
C ALA A 42 -3.38 -15.57 -33.22
N LEU A 43 -2.99 -14.55 -32.45
CA LEU A 43 -2.24 -14.70 -31.20
C LEU A 43 -3.06 -14.18 -30.02
N HIS A 44 -3.40 -15.04 -29.06
CA HIS A 44 -4.17 -14.66 -27.87
C HIS A 44 -3.32 -14.80 -26.61
N ILE A 45 -3.00 -13.68 -25.98
CA ILE A 45 -2.11 -13.59 -24.82
C ILE A 45 -2.92 -13.17 -23.60
N TYR A 46 -2.92 -14.01 -22.57
CA TYR A 46 -3.62 -13.77 -21.31
C TYR A 46 -2.61 -13.59 -20.19
N ASP A 47 -2.61 -12.43 -19.53
CA ASP A 47 -1.89 -12.32 -18.26
C ASP A 47 -2.58 -13.14 -17.16
N PHE A 48 -1.80 -13.68 -16.21
CA PHE A 48 -2.33 -14.48 -15.12
C PHE A 48 -2.87 -13.63 -13.96
N ASP A 49 -1.99 -12.85 -13.33
CA ASP A 49 -2.24 -12.22 -12.03
C ASP A 49 -3.24 -11.06 -12.16
N ASN A 50 -4.38 -11.18 -11.47
CA ASN A 50 -5.49 -10.22 -11.45
C ASN A 50 -6.13 -9.92 -12.82
N THR A 51 -5.69 -10.63 -13.87
CA THR A 51 -6.29 -10.65 -15.20
C THR A 51 -7.17 -11.89 -15.34
N LEU A 52 -6.58 -13.09 -15.39
CA LEU A 52 -7.27 -14.37 -15.47
C LEU A 52 -7.67 -14.89 -14.09
N PHE A 53 -6.78 -14.74 -13.10
CA PHE A 53 -6.91 -15.29 -11.76
C PHE A 53 -6.84 -14.19 -10.69
N LYS A 54 -7.70 -14.23 -9.68
CA LYS A 54 -7.74 -13.30 -8.55
C LYS A 54 -6.64 -13.63 -7.56
N THR A 55 -5.43 -13.19 -7.87
CA THR A 55 -4.28 -13.34 -7.00
C THR A 55 -4.44 -12.45 -5.76
N PRO A 56 -4.27 -12.98 -4.54
CA PRO A 56 -4.41 -12.18 -3.33
C PRO A 56 -3.34 -11.09 -3.23
N LEU A 57 -3.80 -9.91 -2.84
CA LEU A 57 -2.98 -8.75 -2.46
C LEU A 57 -2.82 -8.69 -0.95
N PRO A 58 -1.72 -8.09 -0.44
CA PRO A 58 -1.62 -7.79 0.99
C PRO A 58 -2.81 -6.94 1.44
N ASN A 59 -3.45 -7.36 2.54
CA ASN A 59 -4.66 -6.75 3.04
C ASN A 59 -4.38 -5.36 3.64
N ASN A 60 -4.91 -4.32 2.98
CA ASN A 60 -4.73 -2.92 3.38
C ASN A 60 -5.46 -2.51 4.65
N THR A 61 -6.38 -3.34 5.13
CA THR A 61 -7.07 -3.15 6.41
C THR A 61 -6.31 -3.82 7.56
N LEU A 62 -5.48 -4.81 7.24
CA LEU A 62 -4.70 -5.58 8.20
C LEU A 62 -3.31 -4.97 8.42
N TRP A 63 -2.61 -4.58 7.36
CA TRP A 63 -1.21 -4.12 7.42
C TRP A 63 -1.07 -2.61 7.20
N THR A 64 -0.06 -2.03 7.85
CA THR A 64 0.35 -0.65 7.55
C THR A 64 0.93 -0.51 6.14
N GLY A 65 0.77 0.67 5.53
CA GLY A 65 1.32 0.97 4.20
C GLY A 65 2.82 0.67 4.03
N PRO A 66 3.69 1.02 5.00
CA PRO A 66 5.11 0.62 4.96
C PRO A 66 5.31 -0.90 4.96
N THR A 67 4.52 -1.64 5.73
CA THR A 67 4.59 -3.11 5.79
C THR A 67 4.14 -3.72 4.46
N ILE A 68 3.06 -3.22 3.85
CA ILE A 68 2.65 -3.63 2.50
C ILE A 68 3.79 -3.37 1.51
N GLY A 69 4.40 -2.18 1.57
CA GLY A 69 5.54 -1.84 0.73
C GLY A 69 6.75 -2.74 0.93
N MET A 70 6.97 -3.25 2.14
CA MET A 70 8.02 -4.21 2.46
C MET A 70 7.66 -5.60 1.95
N LEU A 71 6.45 -6.09 2.21
CA LEU A 71 5.94 -7.37 1.71
C LEU A 71 6.01 -7.46 0.18
N SER A 72 5.74 -6.38 -0.53
CA SER A 72 5.79 -6.38 -2.00
C SER A 72 7.22 -6.49 -2.58
N LYS A 73 8.26 -6.17 -1.81
CA LYS A 73 9.65 -6.17 -2.31
C LYS A 73 10.23 -7.58 -2.38
N GLN A 74 10.91 -7.89 -3.48
CA GLN A 74 11.57 -9.18 -3.66
C GLN A 74 12.64 -9.45 -2.60
N ASP A 75 13.36 -8.43 -2.14
CA ASP A 75 14.56 -8.53 -1.28
C ASP A 75 14.28 -8.27 0.20
N ALA A 76 13.03 -7.99 0.59
CA ALA A 76 12.70 -7.70 1.98
C ALA A 76 12.85 -8.91 2.92
N PHE A 77 12.74 -10.12 2.37
CA PHE A 77 12.88 -11.38 3.11
C PHE A 77 13.86 -12.29 2.36
N ILE A 78 14.52 -13.18 3.09
CA ILE A 78 15.50 -14.11 2.49
C ILE A 78 14.84 -15.05 1.47
N ASN A 79 13.59 -15.42 1.72
CA ASN A 79 12.80 -16.31 0.87
C ASN A 79 11.94 -15.55 -0.14
N SER A 80 12.25 -14.26 -0.33
CA SER A 80 11.57 -13.33 -1.21
C SER A 80 10.24 -12.77 -0.70
N GLY A 81 9.78 -11.68 -1.32
CA GLY A 81 8.52 -11.03 -0.98
C GLY A 81 7.25 -11.73 -1.47
N TRP A 82 6.11 -11.11 -1.19
CA TRP A 82 4.74 -11.56 -1.46
C TRP A 82 4.52 -12.15 -2.86
N TRP A 83 5.03 -11.48 -3.89
CA TRP A 83 4.85 -11.89 -5.29
C TRP A 83 5.77 -13.04 -5.73
N HIS A 84 6.76 -13.38 -4.92
CA HIS A 84 7.83 -14.33 -5.23
C HIS A 84 7.81 -15.59 -4.36
N ASP A 85 6.89 -15.65 -3.39
CA ASP A 85 6.63 -16.83 -2.57
C ASP A 85 5.38 -17.56 -3.10
N ASN A 86 5.57 -18.77 -3.64
CA ASN A 86 4.47 -19.55 -4.20
C ASN A 86 3.46 -20.02 -3.16
N ARG A 87 3.85 -20.07 -1.89
CA ARG A 87 2.97 -20.45 -0.77
C ARG A 87 1.92 -19.37 -0.49
N ILE A 88 2.19 -18.11 -0.85
CA ILE A 88 1.18 -17.04 -0.79
C ILE A 88 0.08 -17.27 -1.82
N LEU A 89 0.45 -17.54 -3.07
CA LEU A 89 -0.53 -17.88 -4.11
C LEU A 89 -1.26 -19.20 -3.76
N GLY A 90 -0.53 -20.20 -3.26
CA GLY A 90 -1.10 -21.47 -2.82
C GLY A 90 -2.07 -21.35 -1.64
N ALA A 91 -1.92 -20.32 -0.80
CA ALA A 91 -2.83 -20.05 0.32
C ALA A 91 -4.16 -19.39 -0.11
N THR A 92 -4.34 -19.07 -1.40
CA THR A 92 -5.59 -18.50 -1.92
C THR A 92 -6.79 -19.39 -1.56
N GLY A 93 -7.89 -18.77 -1.13
CA GLY A 93 -9.08 -19.48 -0.66
C GLY A 93 -8.80 -20.23 0.64
N ARG A 94 -9.12 -21.52 0.67
CA ARG A 94 -8.83 -22.41 1.82
C ARG A 94 -7.53 -23.20 1.66
N GLY A 95 -6.65 -22.78 0.75
CA GLY A 95 -5.39 -23.43 0.45
C GLY A 95 -5.51 -24.51 -0.63
N ILE A 96 -4.35 -24.92 -1.17
CA ILE A 96 -4.23 -25.82 -2.34
C ILE A 96 -5.08 -27.09 -2.18
N GLU A 97 -4.99 -27.79 -1.05
CA GLU A 97 -5.65 -29.08 -0.85
C GLU A 97 -7.18 -29.03 -1.00
N GLN A 98 -7.79 -27.90 -0.61
CA GLN A 98 -9.24 -27.72 -0.67
C GLN A 98 -9.69 -27.02 -1.95
N GLU A 99 -8.87 -26.11 -2.49
CA GLU A 99 -9.27 -25.32 -3.66
C GLU A 99 -8.95 -26.00 -4.99
N GLU A 100 -7.92 -26.84 -5.07
CA GLU A 100 -7.59 -27.55 -6.31
C GLU A 100 -8.70 -28.48 -6.80
N PRO A 101 -9.32 -29.33 -5.95
CA PRO A 101 -10.47 -30.14 -6.37
C PRO A 101 -11.70 -29.31 -6.76
N ARG A 102 -11.78 -28.07 -6.28
CA ARG A 102 -12.85 -27.12 -6.58
C ARG A 102 -12.50 -26.20 -7.74
N ALA A 103 -11.36 -26.41 -8.38
CA ALA A 103 -10.81 -25.56 -9.40
C ALA A 103 -10.79 -24.07 -8.99
N TRP A 104 -10.44 -23.76 -7.73
CA TRP A 104 -10.44 -22.39 -7.18
C TRP A 104 -11.71 -21.59 -7.53
N GLU A 105 -12.88 -22.20 -7.38
CA GLU A 105 -14.18 -21.57 -7.62
C GLU A 105 -14.29 -20.19 -6.94
N GLY A 106 -14.72 -19.18 -7.69
CA GLY A 106 -14.84 -17.79 -7.21
C GLY A 106 -13.56 -16.95 -7.35
N PHE A 107 -12.40 -17.57 -7.58
CA PHE A 107 -11.12 -16.89 -7.79
C PHE A 107 -10.76 -16.69 -9.27
N TRP A 108 -11.61 -17.10 -10.20
CA TRP A 108 -11.42 -16.80 -11.62
C TRP A 108 -12.12 -15.52 -12.03
N ASN A 109 -11.56 -14.84 -13.03
CA ASN A 109 -12.31 -13.90 -13.83
C ASN A 109 -13.03 -14.68 -14.94
N GLU A 110 -14.28 -15.09 -14.68
CA GLU A 110 -15.02 -16.00 -15.57
C GLU A 110 -15.19 -15.43 -16.99
N LYS A 111 -15.23 -14.10 -17.16
CA LYS A 111 -15.24 -13.48 -18.49
C LYS A 111 -13.96 -13.75 -19.28
N ILE A 112 -12.81 -13.72 -18.62
CA ILE A 112 -11.51 -14.03 -19.25
C ILE A 112 -11.39 -15.53 -19.48
N VAL A 113 -11.87 -16.36 -18.55
CA VAL A 113 -11.97 -17.82 -18.73
C VAL A 113 -12.76 -18.18 -19.99
N ASP A 114 -13.89 -17.51 -20.23
CA ASP A 114 -14.69 -17.75 -21.44
C ASP A 114 -13.95 -17.37 -22.72
N LEU A 115 -13.17 -16.28 -22.71
CA LEU A 115 -12.31 -15.89 -23.83
C LEU A 115 -11.17 -16.90 -24.08
N VAL A 116 -10.56 -17.43 -23.01
CA VAL A 116 -9.58 -18.52 -23.10
C VAL A 116 -10.23 -19.74 -23.76
N ARG A 117 -11.42 -20.15 -23.31
CA ARG A 117 -12.15 -21.29 -23.90
C ARG A 117 -12.53 -21.08 -25.36
N LEU A 118 -12.87 -19.85 -25.75
CA LEU A 118 -13.09 -19.51 -27.16
C LEU A 118 -11.79 -19.63 -27.96
N SER A 119 -10.67 -19.17 -27.40
CA SER A 119 -9.34 -19.30 -28.02
C SER A 119 -8.94 -20.76 -28.19
N MET A 120 -9.16 -21.61 -27.19
CA MET A 120 -8.88 -23.05 -27.26
C MET A 120 -9.70 -23.79 -28.33
N LYS A 121 -10.86 -23.23 -28.72
CA LYS A 121 -11.71 -23.80 -29.79
C LYS A 121 -11.36 -23.26 -31.17
N GLN A 122 -10.53 -22.22 -31.24
CA GLN A 122 -10.13 -21.59 -32.49
C GLN A 122 -8.87 -22.30 -33.01
N PRO A 123 -8.97 -23.13 -34.05
CA PRO A 123 -7.86 -23.99 -34.50
C PRO A 123 -6.69 -23.20 -35.10
N ASP A 124 -6.92 -21.95 -35.50
CA ASP A 124 -5.93 -21.04 -36.08
C ASP A 124 -5.43 -19.98 -35.08
N ALA A 125 -5.71 -20.14 -33.78
CA ALA A 125 -5.20 -19.27 -32.73
C ALA A 125 -4.17 -19.98 -31.85
N LEU A 126 -3.09 -19.26 -31.50
CA LEU A 126 -2.18 -19.66 -30.43
C LEU A 126 -2.68 -19.10 -29.10
N CYS A 127 -2.98 -19.97 -28.13
CA CYS A 127 -3.46 -19.57 -26.80
C CYS A 127 -2.32 -19.61 -25.77
N VAL A 128 -1.94 -18.45 -25.25
CA VAL A 128 -0.78 -18.29 -24.35
C VAL A 128 -1.21 -17.73 -22.99
N LEU A 129 -0.83 -18.41 -21.92
CA LEU A 129 -0.84 -17.86 -20.56
C LEU A 129 0.52 -17.25 -20.24
N LEU A 130 0.56 -16.01 -19.78
CA LEU A 130 1.77 -15.23 -19.52
C LEU A 130 1.76 -14.66 -18.10
N THR A 131 2.90 -14.71 -17.40
CA THR A 131 3.04 -14.04 -16.09
C THR A 131 4.47 -13.58 -15.84
N GLY A 132 4.62 -12.54 -15.01
CA GLY A 132 5.92 -12.13 -14.48
C GLY A 132 6.48 -12.99 -13.36
N ARG A 133 5.69 -13.95 -12.85
CA ARG A 133 6.14 -14.88 -11.80
C ARG A 133 7.33 -15.71 -12.27
N GLY A 134 8.26 -15.96 -11.35
CA GLY A 134 9.48 -16.72 -11.62
C GLY A 134 9.20 -18.20 -11.90
N GLU A 135 9.67 -18.70 -13.03
CA GLU A 135 9.41 -20.07 -13.52
C GLU A 135 9.73 -21.13 -12.46
N GLN A 136 10.95 -21.10 -11.93
CA GLN A 136 11.48 -22.11 -10.98
C GLN A 136 10.57 -22.34 -9.76
N ARG A 137 9.85 -21.30 -9.30
CA ARG A 137 9.01 -21.39 -8.09
C ARG A 137 7.53 -21.64 -8.39
N PHE A 138 7.06 -21.26 -9.58
CA PHE A 138 5.63 -21.14 -9.86
C PHE A 138 5.12 -22.08 -10.95
N ALA A 139 5.99 -22.65 -11.80
CA ALA A 139 5.57 -23.45 -12.95
C ALA A 139 4.62 -24.61 -12.56
N ASP A 140 4.98 -25.39 -11.53
CA ASP A 140 4.16 -26.51 -11.08
C ASP A 140 2.78 -26.05 -10.56
N LEU A 141 2.76 -25.02 -9.70
CA LEU A 141 1.53 -24.50 -9.11
C LEU A 141 0.59 -23.92 -10.17
N LEU A 142 1.11 -23.11 -11.10
CA LEU A 142 0.29 -22.48 -12.14
C LEU A 142 -0.26 -23.52 -13.13
N ARG A 143 0.52 -24.55 -13.46
CA ARG A 143 0.06 -25.68 -14.26
C ARG A 143 -1.12 -26.40 -13.59
N ARG A 144 -1.04 -26.67 -12.28
CA ARG A 144 -2.13 -27.29 -11.51
C ARG A 144 -3.37 -26.40 -11.45
N ILE A 145 -3.20 -25.10 -11.20
CA ILE A 145 -4.29 -24.13 -11.19
C ILE A 145 -5.00 -24.11 -12.55
N ALA A 146 -4.29 -23.97 -13.67
CA ALA A 146 -4.88 -23.99 -15.01
C ALA A 146 -5.57 -25.33 -15.33
N ALA A 147 -4.92 -26.45 -15.03
CA ALA A 147 -5.44 -27.79 -15.28
C ALA A 147 -6.73 -28.07 -14.50
N SER A 148 -6.84 -27.60 -13.26
CA SER A 148 -8.04 -27.77 -12.43
C SER A 148 -9.30 -27.16 -13.07
N LYS A 149 -9.15 -26.09 -13.86
CA LYS A 149 -10.24 -25.40 -14.58
C LYS A 149 -10.36 -25.87 -16.05
N HIS A 150 -9.63 -26.90 -16.44
CA HIS A 150 -9.54 -27.43 -17.80
C HIS A 150 -9.13 -26.37 -18.84
N LEU A 151 -8.21 -25.49 -18.47
CA LEU A 151 -7.64 -24.48 -19.36
C LEU A 151 -6.36 -25.03 -19.99
N ASP A 152 -6.48 -25.60 -21.19
CA ASP A 152 -5.38 -26.19 -21.94
C ASP A 152 -4.75 -25.15 -22.89
N PHE A 153 -3.82 -24.38 -22.35
CA PHE A 153 -3.02 -23.42 -23.11
C PHE A 153 -2.01 -24.13 -24.00
N ASP A 154 -1.65 -23.51 -25.13
CA ASP A 154 -0.54 -23.98 -25.98
C ASP A 154 0.81 -23.67 -25.35
N MET A 155 0.89 -22.55 -24.64
CA MET A 155 2.07 -22.11 -23.91
C MET A 155 1.72 -21.60 -22.52
N LEU A 156 2.53 -22.01 -21.53
CA LEU A 156 2.53 -21.45 -20.19
C LEU A 156 3.87 -20.75 -19.97
N CYS A 157 3.89 -19.43 -20.09
CA CYS A 157 5.13 -18.65 -20.10
C CYS A 157 5.31 -17.90 -18.78
N LEU A 158 6.27 -18.35 -17.99
CA LEU A 158 6.72 -17.70 -16.75
C LEU A 158 8.05 -16.99 -17.00
N LYS A 159 8.43 -16.05 -16.13
CA LYS A 159 9.71 -15.36 -16.22
C LYS A 159 10.85 -16.31 -15.84
N PRO A 160 11.76 -16.68 -16.76
CA PRO A 160 12.89 -17.52 -16.43
C PRO A 160 13.96 -16.70 -15.70
N GLN A 161 14.84 -17.37 -14.95
CA GLN A 161 16.03 -16.71 -14.35
C GLN A 161 16.99 -16.22 -15.43
N VAL A 162 17.15 -17.05 -16.46
CA VAL A 162 17.97 -16.81 -17.65
C VAL A 162 17.14 -17.26 -18.84
N GLY A 163 16.98 -16.39 -19.83
CA GLY A 163 16.23 -16.70 -21.04
C GLY A 163 16.91 -17.77 -21.91
N PRO A 164 16.20 -18.30 -22.93
CA PRO A 164 16.71 -19.39 -23.77
C PRO A 164 18.02 -19.09 -24.53
N ASP A 165 18.37 -17.82 -24.71
CA ASP A 165 19.62 -17.35 -25.33
C ASP A 165 20.61 -16.78 -24.31
N HIS A 166 20.50 -17.22 -23.06
CA HIS A 166 21.35 -16.79 -21.94
C HIS A 166 21.21 -15.31 -21.54
N GLN A 167 20.08 -14.67 -21.90
CA GLN A 167 19.79 -13.29 -21.55
C GLN A 167 19.20 -13.15 -20.14
N LYS A 168 19.54 -12.07 -19.43
CA LYS A 168 18.88 -11.64 -18.18
C LYS A 168 17.90 -10.51 -18.48
N PHE A 169 16.77 -10.49 -17.76
CA PHE A 169 15.73 -9.48 -17.98
C PHE A 169 15.69 -8.44 -16.85
N ALA A 170 15.91 -7.17 -17.20
CA ALA A 170 15.90 -6.05 -16.26
C ALA A 170 14.52 -5.79 -15.62
N SER A 171 13.42 -6.22 -16.25
CA SER A 171 12.06 -6.07 -15.72
C SER A 171 11.11 -7.12 -16.30
N THR A 172 9.95 -7.32 -15.68
CA THR A 172 8.91 -8.20 -16.25
C THR A 172 8.44 -7.68 -17.60
N MET A 173 8.27 -6.37 -17.76
CA MET A 173 7.88 -5.79 -19.04
C MET A 173 8.88 -6.14 -20.14
N LYS A 174 10.19 -6.10 -19.86
CA LYS A 174 11.21 -6.48 -20.86
C LYS A 174 11.19 -7.96 -21.20
N PHE A 175 11.02 -8.82 -20.21
CA PHE A 175 10.79 -10.25 -20.43
C PHE A 175 9.56 -10.49 -21.34
N LYS A 176 8.42 -9.88 -21.01
CA LYS A 176 7.18 -10.06 -21.79
C LYS A 176 7.35 -9.54 -23.22
N GLN A 177 7.98 -8.38 -23.42
CA GLN A 177 8.27 -7.84 -24.76
C GLN A 177 9.12 -8.80 -25.61
N GLU A 178 10.20 -9.34 -25.04
CA GLU A 178 11.09 -10.27 -25.75
C GLU A 178 10.34 -11.53 -26.18
N LEU A 179 9.60 -12.15 -25.26
CA LEU A 179 8.78 -13.31 -25.56
C LEU A 179 7.74 -13.03 -26.64
N LEU A 180 7.06 -11.87 -26.58
CA LEU A 180 6.09 -11.49 -27.60
C LEU A 180 6.76 -11.31 -28.97
N THR A 181 7.97 -10.77 -29.03
CA THR A 181 8.76 -10.72 -30.27
C THR A 181 9.03 -12.13 -30.78
N GLU A 182 9.53 -13.04 -29.95
CA GLU A 182 9.78 -14.44 -30.35
C GLU A 182 8.52 -15.14 -30.88
N ILE A 183 7.37 -14.94 -30.22
CA ILE A 183 6.08 -15.49 -30.66
C ILE A 183 5.70 -14.91 -32.04
N MET A 184 5.72 -13.59 -32.19
CA MET A 184 5.31 -12.93 -33.44
C MET A 184 6.24 -13.31 -34.60
N GLU A 185 7.56 -13.31 -34.40
CA GLU A 185 8.53 -13.67 -35.44
C GLU A 185 8.47 -15.16 -35.81
N THR A 186 8.14 -16.04 -34.85
CA THR A 186 7.94 -17.48 -35.12
C THR A 186 6.66 -17.72 -35.91
N TYR A 187 5.52 -17.21 -35.43
CA TYR A 187 4.22 -17.31 -36.11
C TYR A 187 4.02 -16.14 -37.08
N LYS A 188 4.93 -16.05 -38.06
CA LYS A 188 4.99 -14.93 -39.01
C LYS A 188 3.71 -14.69 -39.81
N HIS A 189 2.87 -15.71 -39.97
CA HIS A 189 1.60 -15.64 -40.71
C HIS A 189 0.43 -15.14 -39.87
N ALA A 190 0.58 -15.02 -38.55
CA ALA A 190 -0.43 -14.43 -37.70
C ALA A 190 -0.69 -12.98 -38.12
N ASN A 191 -1.95 -12.60 -38.33
CA ASN A 191 -2.35 -11.26 -38.75
C ASN A 191 -2.76 -10.37 -37.57
N GLU A 192 -3.13 -10.99 -36.43
CA GLU A 192 -3.60 -10.28 -35.24
C GLU A 192 -2.99 -10.81 -33.94
N ILE A 193 -2.90 -9.91 -32.96
CA ILE A 193 -2.53 -10.20 -31.58
C ILE A 193 -3.47 -9.48 -30.62
N ARG A 194 -4.03 -10.24 -29.66
CA ARG A 194 -4.83 -9.71 -28.54
C ARG A 194 -4.12 -9.99 -27.22
N ILE A 195 -3.95 -8.95 -26.41
CA ILE A 195 -3.32 -9.05 -25.08
C ILE A 195 -4.31 -8.58 -24.02
N TYR A 196 -4.57 -9.42 -23.03
CA TYR A 196 -5.38 -9.11 -21.85
C TYR A 196 -4.47 -8.90 -20.64
N GLU A 197 -4.54 -7.73 -20.01
CA GLU A 197 -3.71 -7.35 -18.85
C GLU A 197 -4.49 -6.37 -17.95
N ASP A 198 -4.43 -6.56 -16.63
CA ASP A 198 -5.11 -5.75 -15.61
C ASP A 198 -4.46 -4.38 -15.41
N ARG A 199 -3.12 -4.33 -15.46
CA ARG A 199 -2.32 -3.17 -15.06
C ARG A 199 -2.31 -2.06 -16.11
N PRO A 200 -2.82 -0.85 -15.81
CA PRO A 200 -2.85 0.25 -16.77
C PRO A 200 -1.46 0.62 -17.32
N ALA A 201 -0.43 0.57 -16.47
CA ALA A 201 0.95 0.85 -16.88
C ALA A 201 1.49 -0.21 -17.86
N HIS A 202 1.13 -1.47 -17.66
CA HIS A 202 1.52 -2.54 -18.57
C HIS A 202 0.74 -2.52 -19.87
N THR A 203 -0.58 -2.32 -19.79
CA THR A 203 -1.43 -2.14 -20.96
C THR A 203 -0.90 -1.01 -21.84
N GLN A 204 -0.49 0.13 -21.26
CA GLN A 204 0.16 1.21 -22.02
C GLN A 204 1.51 0.77 -22.60
N GLY A 205 2.36 0.12 -21.79
CA GLY A 205 3.67 -0.38 -22.24
C GLY A 205 3.59 -1.36 -23.42
N PHE A 206 2.54 -2.21 -23.48
CA PHE A 206 2.30 -3.09 -24.62
C PHE A 206 1.83 -2.34 -25.87
N ARG A 207 0.96 -1.33 -25.70
CA ARG A 207 0.52 -0.49 -26.84
C ARG A 207 1.70 0.22 -27.47
N ASP A 208 2.55 0.84 -26.64
CA ASP A 208 3.75 1.54 -27.11
C ASP A 208 4.71 0.56 -27.82
N PHE A 209 4.95 -0.60 -27.22
CA PHE A 209 5.78 -1.66 -27.82
C PHE A 209 5.27 -2.15 -29.17
N LEU A 210 3.97 -2.45 -29.30
CA LEU A 210 3.38 -2.96 -30.54
C LEU A 210 3.36 -1.88 -31.63
N GLU A 211 3.19 -0.62 -31.26
CA GLU A 211 3.31 0.50 -32.20
C GLU A 211 4.75 0.60 -32.76
N ASP A 212 5.75 0.53 -31.89
CA ASP A 212 7.15 0.61 -32.29
C ASP A 212 7.60 -0.62 -33.08
N TYR A 213 7.15 -1.81 -32.69
CA TYR A 213 7.35 -3.04 -33.44
C TYR A 213 6.77 -2.91 -34.86
N ASN A 214 5.53 -2.42 -35.00
CA ASN A 214 4.90 -2.21 -36.30
C ASN A 214 5.59 -1.14 -37.15
N LYS A 215 6.14 -0.08 -36.55
CA LYS A 215 6.98 0.89 -37.28
C LYS A 215 8.21 0.22 -37.85
N ALA A 216 8.91 -0.61 -37.06
CA ALA A 216 10.09 -1.33 -37.52
C ALA A 216 9.74 -2.29 -38.68
N GLN A 217 8.65 -3.04 -38.56
CA GLN A 217 8.16 -3.96 -39.59
C GLN A 217 7.76 -3.29 -40.90
N ARG A 218 7.46 -1.98 -40.91
CA ARG A 218 7.21 -1.21 -42.13
C ARG A 218 8.51 -0.77 -42.83
N ILE A 219 9.58 -0.57 -42.07
CA ILE A 219 10.87 -0.08 -42.58
C ILE A 219 11.72 -1.26 -43.06
N GLN A 220 11.81 -2.32 -42.26
CA GLN A 220 12.54 -3.55 -42.57
C GLN A 220 11.66 -4.75 -42.19
N PRO A 221 10.74 -5.17 -43.08
CA PRO A 221 9.81 -6.25 -42.79
C PRO A 221 10.53 -7.58 -42.62
N THR A 222 10.31 -8.24 -41.48
CA THR A 222 10.65 -9.66 -41.29
C THR A 222 9.41 -10.54 -41.47
N ARG A 223 8.25 -10.05 -40.99
CA ARG A 223 6.92 -10.61 -41.21
C ARG A 223 5.85 -9.59 -41.61
N GLY A 224 6.18 -8.29 -41.54
CA GLY A 224 5.24 -7.19 -41.76
C GLY A 224 4.50 -6.79 -40.48
N PRO A 225 3.68 -5.72 -40.52
CA PRO A 225 2.95 -5.25 -39.35
C PRO A 225 1.87 -6.28 -38.90
N ILE A 226 1.44 -6.18 -37.64
CA ILE A 226 0.38 -6.99 -37.03
C ILE A 226 -0.74 -6.10 -36.51
N GLN A 227 -1.99 -6.54 -36.62
CA GLN A 227 -3.12 -5.89 -35.99
C GLN A 227 -3.10 -6.17 -34.47
N ALA A 228 -2.83 -5.14 -33.68
CA ALA A 228 -2.65 -5.26 -32.24
C ALA A 228 -3.83 -4.70 -31.46
N GLU A 229 -4.38 -5.49 -30.54
CA GLU A 229 -5.36 -5.07 -29.55
C GLU A 229 -4.85 -5.36 -28.13
N VAL A 230 -4.83 -4.33 -27.28
CA VAL A 230 -4.47 -4.48 -25.87
C VAL A 230 -5.66 -4.08 -25.00
N VAL A 231 -6.29 -5.09 -24.40
CA VAL A 231 -7.48 -4.97 -23.57
C VAL A 231 -7.07 -4.81 -22.11
N GLN A 232 -7.40 -3.65 -21.54
CA GLN A 232 -7.23 -3.45 -20.10
C GLN A 232 -8.36 -4.17 -19.36
N VAL A 233 -8.02 -5.19 -18.58
CA VAL A 233 -8.98 -5.92 -17.76
C VAL A 233 -9.19 -5.15 -16.45
N ASN A 234 -10.43 -5.11 -15.95
CA ASN A 234 -10.67 -4.50 -14.65
C ASN A 234 -10.10 -5.39 -13.54
N ASP A 235 -9.26 -4.80 -12.69
CA ASP A 235 -8.67 -5.46 -11.54
C ASP A 235 -9.75 -5.97 -10.58
N THR A 236 -9.71 -7.28 -10.30
CA THR A 236 -10.55 -7.94 -9.30
C THR A 236 -9.72 -8.27 -8.06
N GLN A 237 -9.45 -7.24 -7.28
CA GLN A 237 -8.66 -7.36 -6.05
C GLN A 237 -9.32 -8.33 -5.07
N THR A 238 -8.50 -9.22 -4.52
CA THR A 238 -8.86 -10.07 -3.39
C THR A 238 -7.73 -10.02 -2.36
N ALA A 239 -8.01 -10.43 -1.13
CA ALA A 239 -7.00 -10.64 -0.10
C ALA A 239 -7.14 -12.06 0.45
N LEU A 240 -6.12 -12.52 1.17
CA LEU A 240 -6.24 -13.75 1.94
C LEU A 240 -7.19 -13.54 3.12
N ASP A 241 -7.71 -14.64 3.67
CA ASP A 241 -8.33 -14.60 4.99
C ASP A 241 -7.35 -13.97 6.00
N PRO A 242 -7.77 -13.02 6.85
CA PRO A 242 -6.84 -12.31 7.74
C PRO A 242 -6.00 -13.23 8.63
N VAL A 243 -6.53 -14.36 9.11
CA VAL A 243 -5.79 -15.30 9.95
C VAL A 243 -4.76 -16.04 9.11
N VAL A 244 -5.15 -16.52 7.94
CA VAL A 244 -4.24 -17.17 6.98
C VAL A 244 -3.14 -16.20 6.54
N GLU A 245 -3.47 -14.95 6.29
CA GLU A 245 -2.52 -13.92 5.87
C GLU A 245 -1.47 -13.64 6.96
N VAL A 246 -1.90 -13.45 8.21
CA VAL A 246 -0.99 -13.29 9.35
C VAL A 246 -0.09 -14.52 9.49
N ALA A 247 -0.65 -15.73 9.36
CA ALA A 247 0.12 -16.97 9.45
C ALA A 247 1.19 -17.06 8.35
N GLN A 248 0.86 -16.69 7.10
CA GLN A 248 1.83 -16.68 6.01
C GLN A 248 2.93 -15.63 6.21
N VAL A 249 2.59 -14.42 6.64
CA VAL A 249 3.58 -13.38 6.94
C VAL A 249 4.47 -13.80 8.12
N GLN A 250 3.90 -14.39 9.16
CA GLN A 250 4.66 -14.92 10.29
C GLN A 250 5.62 -16.05 9.87
N ARG A 251 5.19 -16.93 8.96
CA ARG A 251 6.03 -17.97 8.37
C ARG A 251 7.23 -17.35 7.62
N MET A 252 6.98 -16.35 6.78
CA MET A 252 8.05 -15.63 6.06
C MET A 252 9.07 -14.99 7.03
N ILE A 253 8.57 -14.39 8.12
CA ILE A 253 9.41 -13.80 9.18
C ILE A 253 10.25 -14.87 9.88
N ASN A 254 9.65 -15.99 10.27
CA ASN A 254 10.35 -17.07 10.97
C ASN A 254 11.50 -17.61 10.13
N GLU A 255 11.25 -17.91 8.86
CA GLU A 255 12.28 -18.42 7.95
C GLU A 255 13.39 -17.39 7.71
N HIS A 256 13.04 -16.10 7.58
CA HIS A 256 14.01 -15.03 7.47
C HIS A 256 14.90 -14.92 8.71
N ASN A 257 14.29 -14.88 9.90
CA ASN A 257 15.02 -14.76 11.16
C ASN A 257 15.92 -15.99 11.38
N GLU A 258 15.45 -17.20 11.06
CA GLU A 258 16.26 -18.41 11.16
C GLU A 258 17.49 -18.33 10.25
N ALA A 259 17.33 -17.89 9.00
CA ALA A 259 18.44 -17.72 8.07
C ALA A 259 19.43 -16.63 8.55
N MET A 260 18.92 -15.49 9.03
CA MET A 260 19.77 -14.41 9.54
C MET A 260 20.50 -14.80 10.82
N SER A 261 19.94 -15.69 11.64
CA SER A 261 20.61 -16.21 12.85
C SER A 261 21.90 -16.98 12.54
N LYS A 262 22.04 -17.51 11.31
CA LYS A 262 23.21 -18.27 10.85
C LYS A 262 24.34 -17.37 10.33
N GLN A 263 24.07 -16.08 10.07
CA GLN A 263 25.08 -15.13 9.59
C GLN A 263 26.11 -14.78 10.67
N PRO A 264 27.28 -14.19 10.37
CA PRO A 264 28.20 -13.67 11.39
C PRO A 264 27.55 -12.55 12.22
N LEU A 265 27.84 -12.48 13.54
CA LEU A 265 27.20 -11.53 14.47
C LEU A 265 27.18 -10.06 13.99
N HIS A 266 28.25 -9.61 13.33
CA HIS A 266 28.37 -8.23 12.82
C HIS A 266 27.50 -7.94 11.58
N LEU A 267 26.96 -8.98 10.93
CA LEU A 267 26.06 -8.89 9.78
C LEU A 267 24.62 -9.29 10.15
N ARG A 268 24.35 -9.69 11.39
CA ARG A 268 23.01 -10.07 11.84
C ARG A 268 22.17 -8.81 12.08
N PRO A 269 21.13 -8.54 11.27
CA PRO A 269 20.14 -7.55 11.64
C PRO A 269 19.33 -8.06 12.84
N ASN A 270 18.63 -7.14 13.50
CA ASN A 270 17.63 -7.52 14.50
C ASN A 270 16.55 -8.41 13.86
N ALA A 271 16.08 -9.40 14.62
CA ALA A 271 15.00 -10.28 14.18
C ALA A 271 13.74 -9.46 13.88
N LEU A 272 13.02 -9.81 12.81
CA LEU A 272 11.74 -9.19 12.49
C LEU A 272 10.63 -9.79 13.36
N ARG A 273 9.64 -8.97 13.75
CA ARG A 273 8.41 -9.41 14.42
C ARG A 273 7.19 -8.68 13.89
N ILE A 274 6.02 -9.32 13.98
CA ILE A 274 4.73 -8.66 13.80
C ILE A 274 4.44 -7.86 15.08
N LYS A 275 4.25 -6.55 14.94
CA LYS A 275 3.76 -5.66 16.00
C LYS A 275 2.35 -5.18 15.67
N LYS A 276 1.58 -4.85 16.69
CA LYS A 276 0.21 -4.34 16.58
C LYS A 276 0.20 -2.85 16.92
N THR A 277 -0.42 -2.02 16.11
CA THR A 277 -0.74 -0.62 16.46
C THR A 277 -2.22 -0.52 16.73
N VAL A 278 -2.62 -0.13 17.94
CA VAL A 278 -4.01 0.11 18.32
C VAL A 278 -4.30 1.60 18.24
N PHE A 279 -5.24 1.99 17.40
CA PHE A 279 -5.68 3.38 17.28
C PHE A 279 -6.63 3.77 18.40
N PHE A 280 -7.60 2.90 18.68
CA PHE A 280 -8.59 3.09 19.74
C PHE A 280 -9.25 1.78 20.12
N THR A 281 -9.85 1.77 21.31
CA THR A 281 -10.74 0.71 21.78
C THR A 281 -12.16 1.24 21.81
N SER A 282 -13.11 0.46 21.33
CA SER A 282 -14.49 0.87 21.17
C SER A 282 -15.46 -0.29 21.36
N TYR A 283 -16.72 0.05 21.55
CA TYR A 283 -17.81 -0.88 21.33
C TYR A 283 -18.12 -0.89 19.82
N ILE A 284 -17.85 -2.00 19.16
CA ILE A 284 -18.06 -2.21 17.72
C ILE A 284 -19.54 -2.47 17.47
N ILE A 285 -20.09 -1.79 16.46
CA ILE A 285 -21.49 -1.89 16.03
C ILE A 285 -21.54 -2.74 14.78
N GLU A 286 -22.48 -3.68 14.73
CA GLU A 286 -22.68 -4.53 13.56
C GLU A 286 -23.18 -3.72 12.34
N PRO A 287 -22.89 -4.17 11.10
CA PRO A 287 -23.28 -3.44 9.89
C PRO A 287 -24.79 -3.17 9.77
N GLU A 288 -25.64 -4.08 10.25
CA GLU A 288 -27.09 -3.97 10.20
C GLU A 288 -27.58 -2.80 11.06
N ASP A 289 -27.04 -2.66 12.27
CA ASP A 289 -27.40 -1.58 13.19
C ASP A 289 -26.75 -0.25 12.78
N SER A 290 -25.55 -0.31 12.19
CA SER A 290 -24.91 0.85 11.58
C SER A 290 -25.81 1.48 10.50
N LYS A 291 -26.47 0.67 9.65
CA LYS A 291 -27.42 1.16 8.64
C LYS A 291 -28.62 1.85 9.28
N LYS A 292 -29.24 1.24 10.30
CA LYS A 292 -30.37 1.85 11.03
C LYS A 292 -29.99 3.18 11.68
N LEU A 293 -28.78 3.27 12.25
CA LEU A 293 -28.24 4.49 12.85
C LEU A 293 -28.08 5.62 11.81
N LEU A 294 -27.62 5.31 10.60
CA LEU A 294 -27.49 6.28 9.51
C LEU A 294 -28.83 6.81 8.99
N GLU A 295 -29.92 6.07 9.19
CA GLU A 295 -31.28 6.45 8.79
C GLU A 295 -31.97 7.38 9.79
N LEU A 296 -31.40 7.59 10.98
CA LEU A 296 -31.99 8.41 12.04
C LEU A 296 -32.12 9.90 11.67
N MET A 297 -31.29 10.39 10.75
CA MET A 297 -31.31 11.79 10.35
C MET A 297 -30.89 11.98 8.88
N PRO A 298 -31.36 13.04 8.21
CA PRO A 298 -30.94 13.34 6.85
C PRO A 298 -29.47 13.80 6.84
N ILE A 299 -28.58 12.94 6.33
CA ILE A 299 -27.16 13.25 6.15
C ILE A 299 -26.90 13.55 4.66
N PRO A 300 -26.34 14.73 4.31
CA PRO A 300 -26.04 15.07 2.93
C PRO A 300 -25.02 14.10 2.30
N LYS A 301 -25.47 13.28 1.34
CA LYS A 301 -24.64 12.30 0.61
C LYS A 301 -23.70 12.95 -0.43
N LYS A 302 -24.01 14.17 -0.89
CA LYS A 302 -23.21 14.98 -1.81
C LYS A 302 -23.31 16.43 -1.36
N ALA A 303 -22.20 17.06 -0.94
CA ALA A 303 -22.18 18.52 -0.94
C ALA A 303 -22.14 18.98 -2.40
N THR A 304 -22.94 19.98 -2.74
CA THR A 304 -22.92 20.69 -4.03
C THR A 304 -21.57 21.37 -4.34
N SER A 305 -20.64 21.37 -3.38
CA SER A 305 -19.36 22.08 -3.42
C SER A 305 -18.15 21.16 -3.15
N GLY A 306 -17.99 20.02 -3.83
CA GLY A 306 -16.75 19.21 -3.78
C GLY A 306 -16.32 18.65 -2.40
N ASP A 307 -17.06 18.96 -1.34
CA ASP A 307 -16.82 18.52 0.03
C ASP A 307 -17.51 17.16 0.24
N ALA A 308 -16.75 16.08 0.16
CA ALA A 308 -17.27 14.76 0.43
C ALA A 308 -17.57 14.59 1.94
N THR A 309 -18.83 14.25 2.26
CA THR A 309 -19.24 13.74 3.58
C THR A 309 -18.81 12.28 3.69
N ARG A 310 -18.07 11.93 4.74
CA ARG A 310 -17.71 10.55 5.07
C ARG A 310 -18.72 9.99 6.05
N PHE A 311 -19.21 8.78 5.75
CA PHE A 311 -20.14 8.06 6.60
C PHE A 311 -19.38 7.16 7.57
N HIS A 312 -19.83 7.14 8.80
CA HIS A 312 -19.31 6.37 9.92
C HIS A 312 -20.46 5.51 10.47
N GLY A 313 -20.60 5.38 11.79
CA GLY A 313 -21.72 4.68 12.42
C GLY A 313 -21.39 3.28 12.92
N ASN A 314 -20.12 2.91 13.00
CA ASN A 314 -19.65 1.55 13.29
C ASN A 314 -19.10 1.37 14.72
N ASN A 315 -19.02 2.42 15.54
CA ASN A 315 -18.45 2.31 16.88
C ASN A 315 -18.92 3.38 17.89
N ILE A 316 -18.81 3.03 19.17
CA ILE A 316 -18.87 3.95 20.33
C ILE A 316 -17.48 3.91 20.99
N ILE A 317 -16.79 5.04 21.06
CA ILE A 317 -15.40 5.09 21.58
C ILE A 317 -15.36 4.85 23.10
N ILE A 318 -14.56 3.89 23.53
CA ILE A 318 -14.18 3.70 24.94
C ILE A 318 -13.04 4.67 25.26
N VAL A 319 -11.92 4.53 24.55
CA VAL A 319 -10.73 5.39 24.66
C VAL A 319 -10.05 5.54 23.28
N PRO A 320 -9.57 6.74 22.90
CA PRO A 320 -8.96 7.02 21.59
C PRO A 320 -7.45 6.64 21.56
N ARG A 321 -7.10 5.51 22.18
CA ARG A 321 -5.73 5.01 22.37
C ARG A 321 -5.77 3.51 22.75
N PRO A 322 -4.62 2.80 22.82
CA PRO A 322 -4.58 1.48 23.45
C PRO A 322 -5.21 1.52 24.86
N CYS A 323 -6.13 0.62 25.14
CA CYS A 323 -6.91 0.68 26.38
C CYS A 323 -6.06 0.29 27.60
N PRO A 324 -5.97 1.14 28.63
CA PRO A 324 -5.34 0.76 29.88
C PRO A 324 -6.04 -0.45 30.53
N LYS A 325 -5.26 -1.39 31.08
CA LYS A 325 -5.77 -2.62 31.72
C LYS A 325 -6.94 -2.39 32.70
N PRO A 326 -6.93 -1.36 33.58
CA PRO A 326 -8.05 -1.11 34.49
C PRO A 326 -9.36 -0.74 33.79
N ILE A 327 -9.28 0.04 32.71
CA ILE A 327 -10.46 0.44 31.92
C ILE A 327 -10.98 -0.77 31.14
N LEU A 328 -10.08 -1.57 30.56
CA LEU A 328 -10.45 -2.79 29.84
C LEU A 328 -11.15 -3.80 30.76
N ALA A 329 -10.63 -3.99 31.98
CA ALA A 329 -11.26 -4.83 32.99
C ALA A 329 -12.65 -4.31 33.40
N LYS A 330 -12.79 -2.98 33.58
CA LYS A 330 -14.07 -2.34 33.91
C LYS A 330 -15.16 -2.61 32.87
N VAL A 331 -14.80 -2.65 31.58
CA VAL A 331 -15.75 -2.93 30.48
C VAL A 331 -15.90 -4.41 30.16
N GLY A 332 -15.31 -5.30 30.97
CA GLY A 332 -15.43 -6.76 30.82
C GLY A 332 -14.44 -7.41 29.85
N GLY A 333 -13.45 -6.68 29.34
CA GLY A 333 -12.46 -7.19 28.40
C GLY A 333 -12.87 -7.13 26.93
N LEU A 334 -11.94 -7.49 26.03
CA LEU A 334 -12.21 -7.63 24.60
C LEU A 334 -13.23 -8.75 24.36
N GLY A 335 -14.16 -8.54 23.43
CA GLY A 335 -15.24 -9.48 23.13
C GLY A 335 -16.46 -9.36 24.05
N ASN A 336 -16.38 -8.59 25.14
CA ASN A 336 -17.55 -8.38 26.00
C ASN A 336 -18.66 -7.64 25.23
N LYS A 337 -19.91 -8.01 25.48
CA LYS A 337 -21.07 -7.43 24.80
C LYS A 337 -21.81 -6.45 25.70
N LEU A 338 -22.31 -5.37 25.10
CA LEU A 338 -23.16 -4.40 25.77
C LEU A 338 -24.27 -3.92 24.85
N THR A 339 -25.49 -3.89 25.39
CA THR A 339 -26.66 -3.37 24.69
C THR A 339 -26.83 -1.88 24.95
N TRP A 340 -27.14 -1.15 23.89
CA TRP A 340 -27.36 0.29 23.90
C TRP A 340 -28.73 0.62 23.35
N GLN A 341 -29.33 1.69 23.84
CA GLN A 341 -30.52 2.30 23.26
C GLN A 341 -30.16 3.66 22.67
N VAL A 342 -30.62 3.95 21.45
CA VAL A 342 -30.49 5.28 20.88
C VAL A 342 -31.52 6.23 21.49
N THR A 343 -31.07 7.38 21.97
CA THR A 343 -31.93 8.35 22.69
C THR A 343 -32.11 9.67 21.95
N GLY A 344 -31.18 10.04 21.07
CA GLY A 344 -31.20 11.35 20.43
C GLY A 344 -30.20 11.47 19.30
N THR A 345 -30.30 12.55 18.53
CA THR A 345 -29.38 12.90 17.45
C THR A 345 -28.94 14.34 17.55
N ALA A 346 -27.81 14.67 16.92
CA ALA A 346 -27.31 16.04 16.85
C ALA A 346 -26.55 16.27 15.54
N CYS A 347 -26.56 17.52 15.09
CA CYS A 347 -25.73 18.01 14.00
C CYS A 347 -24.91 19.20 14.51
N HIS A 348 -23.59 19.06 14.56
CA HIS A 348 -22.68 20.09 15.06
C HIS A 348 -22.04 20.85 13.89
N TYR A 349 -22.28 22.15 13.84
CA TYR A 349 -21.77 23.08 12.81
C TYR A 349 -21.96 22.59 11.36
N ASN A 350 -23.02 21.82 11.08
CA ASN A 350 -23.27 21.21 9.77
C ASN A 350 -22.05 20.42 9.23
N SER A 351 -21.30 19.82 10.14
CA SER A 351 -20.01 19.17 9.85
C SER A 351 -19.84 17.83 10.56
N ILE A 352 -20.57 17.59 11.65
CA ILE A 352 -20.55 16.34 12.41
C ILE A 352 -21.98 15.94 12.70
N TRP A 353 -22.36 14.73 12.29
CA TRP A 353 -23.65 14.12 12.59
C TRP A 353 -23.41 13.00 13.60
N ALA A 354 -24.18 12.98 14.68
CA ALA A 354 -24.00 12.00 15.76
C ALA A 354 -25.34 11.55 16.36
N ALA A 355 -25.34 10.36 16.94
CA ALA A 355 -26.43 9.83 17.77
C ALA A 355 -25.94 9.62 19.20
N CYS A 356 -26.70 10.04 20.21
CA CYS A 356 -26.41 9.71 21.60
C CYS A 356 -27.11 8.42 22.00
N VAL A 357 -26.44 7.66 22.86
CA VAL A 357 -26.88 6.34 23.29
C VAL A 357 -26.74 6.18 24.79
N GLN A 358 -27.56 5.29 25.36
CA GLN A 358 -27.51 4.91 26.77
C GLN A 358 -27.40 3.40 26.93
N PRO A 359 -26.70 2.90 27.95
CA PRO A 359 -26.60 1.47 28.18
C PRO A 359 -27.95 0.89 28.60
N VAL A 360 -28.19 -0.39 28.26
CA VAL A 360 -29.36 -1.17 28.68
C VAL A 360 -28.88 -2.44 29.36
N PRO A 361 -29.21 -2.67 30.65
CA PRO A 361 -29.95 -1.78 31.54
C PRO A 361 -29.18 -0.48 31.86
N PRO A 362 -29.85 0.59 32.34
CA PRO A 362 -29.17 1.84 32.73
C PRO A 362 -28.10 1.69 33.80
N THR A 363 -28.12 0.58 34.55
CA THR A 363 -27.15 0.22 35.59
C THR A 363 -25.93 -0.52 35.04
N ALA A 364 -25.88 -0.86 33.75
CA ALA A 364 -24.77 -1.59 33.18
C ALA A 364 -23.48 -0.76 33.26
N VAL A 365 -22.40 -1.42 33.68
CA VAL A 365 -21.09 -0.80 33.80
C VAL A 365 -20.51 -0.54 32.41
N TYR A 366 -20.12 0.70 32.15
CA TYR A 366 -19.45 1.08 30.91
C TYR A 366 -18.35 2.12 31.16
N HIS A 367 -17.51 2.32 30.15
CA HIS A 367 -16.58 3.44 30.06
C HIS A 367 -16.68 4.10 28.68
N SER A 368 -16.58 5.43 28.65
CA SER A 368 -16.47 6.26 27.46
C SER A 368 -15.72 7.54 27.85
N ASP A 369 -14.71 7.94 27.08
CA ASP A 369 -14.02 9.23 27.28
C ASP A 369 -14.92 10.43 26.93
N ASN A 370 -15.98 10.24 26.16
CA ASN A 370 -17.02 11.24 25.98
C ASN A 370 -17.98 11.24 27.16
N LYS A 371 -18.34 12.45 27.64
CA LYS A 371 -19.33 12.64 28.73
C LYS A 371 -20.67 11.96 28.43
N VAL A 372 -21.10 12.05 27.17
CA VAL A 372 -22.28 11.36 26.64
C VAL A 372 -21.77 10.29 25.67
N PRO A 373 -22.07 9.00 25.89
CA PRO A 373 -21.80 7.96 24.92
C PRO A 373 -22.50 8.28 23.60
N LEU A 374 -21.73 8.29 22.52
CA LEU A 374 -22.22 8.71 21.22
C LEU A 374 -21.62 7.86 20.10
N VAL A 375 -22.36 7.79 19.01
CA VAL A 375 -21.94 7.25 17.72
C VAL A 375 -21.76 8.43 16.77
N VAL A 376 -20.58 8.58 16.18
CA VAL A 376 -20.38 9.50 15.05
C VAL A 376 -20.97 8.84 13.80
N LEU A 377 -21.97 9.46 13.18
CA LEU A 377 -22.68 8.95 12.01
C LEU A 377 -22.04 9.44 10.70
N ALA A 378 -21.61 10.69 10.67
CA ALA A 378 -20.95 11.25 9.51
C ALA A 378 -20.06 12.45 9.86
N LEU A 379 -19.06 12.70 9.03
CA LEU A 379 -18.14 13.83 9.12
C LEU A 379 -17.99 14.50 7.75
N LYS A 380 -18.10 15.82 7.73
CA LYS A 380 -17.68 16.62 6.58
C LYS A 380 -16.16 16.65 6.52
N LYS A 381 -15.58 16.74 5.31
CA LYS A 381 -14.13 16.89 5.12
C LYS A 381 -13.57 18.00 6.01
N GLY A 382 -12.50 17.69 6.75
CA GLY A 382 -11.83 18.61 7.68
C GLY A 382 -12.35 18.56 9.12
N ALA A 383 -13.56 18.03 9.37
CA ALA A 383 -14.07 17.80 10.71
C ALA A 383 -13.32 16.65 11.40
N ARG A 384 -13.12 16.74 12.72
CA ARG A 384 -12.44 15.70 13.50
C ARG A 384 -13.47 14.93 14.34
N PRO A 385 -13.40 13.60 14.39
CA PRO A 385 -14.29 12.78 15.22
C PRO A 385 -14.29 13.19 16.70
N ALA A 386 -13.12 13.56 17.23
CA ALA A 386 -12.98 14.01 18.62
C ALA A 386 -13.80 15.27 18.96
N ASP A 387 -14.13 16.10 17.96
CA ASP A 387 -14.97 17.27 18.19
C ASP A 387 -16.44 16.90 18.45
N ALA A 388 -16.88 15.65 18.19
CA ALA A 388 -18.21 15.17 18.57
C ALA A 388 -18.44 15.17 20.09
N GLY A 389 -17.38 15.04 20.89
CA GLY A 389 -17.46 15.14 22.36
C GLY A 389 -17.84 16.55 22.86
N LYS A 390 -17.84 17.56 21.98
CA LYS A 390 -18.27 18.93 22.29
C LYS A 390 -19.78 19.15 22.12
N ILE A 391 -20.52 18.17 21.63
CA ILE A 391 -21.97 18.26 21.47
C ILE A 391 -22.62 18.28 22.85
N ASN A 392 -23.24 19.41 23.18
CA ASN A 392 -23.98 19.63 24.43
C ASN A 392 -25.49 19.71 24.22
N THR A 393 -25.95 19.83 22.98
CA THR A 393 -27.36 19.97 22.62
C THR A 393 -27.78 18.79 21.75
N TRP A 394 -28.72 18.00 22.24
CA TRP A 394 -29.22 16.79 21.60
C TRP A 394 -30.72 16.90 21.34
N SER A 395 -31.14 16.55 20.12
CA SER A 395 -32.54 16.42 19.77
C SER A 395 -33.01 15.03 20.19
N ALA A 396 -33.93 14.96 21.16
CA ALA A 396 -34.47 13.70 21.63
C ALA A 396 -35.21 12.97 20.49
N LEU A 397 -34.98 11.66 20.36
CA LEU A 397 -35.76 10.83 19.45
C LEU A 397 -37.14 10.55 20.03
N PRO A 398 -38.20 10.57 19.22
CA PRO A 398 -39.52 10.14 19.66
C PRO A 398 -39.52 8.61 19.90
N PRO A 399 -40.37 8.09 20.80
CA PRO A 399 -40.32 6.70 21.27
C PRO A 399 -40.27 5.65 20.16
N GLU A 400 -40.99 5.87 19.06
CA GLU A 400 -41.09 4.98 17.91
C GLU A 400 -39.80 4.89 17.06
N LYS A 401 -38.89 5.87 17.20
CA LYS A 401 -37.58 5.86 16.53
C LYS A 401 -36.45 5.36 17.43
N ARG A 402 -36.75 5.07 18.70
CA ARG A 402 -35.77 4.51 19.64
C ARG A 402 -35.71 3.01 19.42
N PHE A 403 -34.52 2.50 19.20
CA PHE A 403 -34.26 1.06 19.12
C PHE A 403 -33.03 0.71 19.95
N THR A 404 -32.90 -0.57 20.26
CA THR A 404 -31.73 -1.12 20.92
C THR A 404 -30.86 -1.88 19.94
N PHE A 405 -29.56 -1.91 20.20
CA PHE A 405 -28.59 -2.69 19.44
C PHE A 405 -27.50 -3.19 20.38
N THR A 406 -26.87 -4.29 20.01
CA THR A 406 -25.77 -4.87 20.80
C THR A 406 -24.45 -4.55 20.15
N THR A 407 -23.47 -4.28 20.98
CA THR A 407 -22.10 -3.99 20.57
C THR A 407 -21.12 -4.95 21.22
N THR A 408 -19.93 -5.06 20.63
CA THR A 408 -18.86 -5.90 21.15
C THR A 408 -17.61 -5.05 21.40
N VAL A 409 -17.00 -5.14 22.59
CA VAL A 409 -15.75 -4.45 22.88
C VAL A 409 -14.64 -4.98 21.96
N GLY A 410 -13.99 -4.08 21.23
CA GLY A 410 -12.91 -4.43 20.32
C GLY A 410 -11.96 -3.27 20.06
N GLU A 411 -10.91 -3.57 19.29
CA GLU A 411 -9.86 -2.61 18.96
C GLU A 411 -9.85 -2.34 17.47
N LYS A 412 -9.74 -1.05 17.10
CA LYS A 412 -9.31 -0.68 15.76
C LYS A 412 -7.79 -0.69 15.75
N ALA A 413 -7.21 -1.69 15.10
CA ALA A 413 -5.78 -1.88 15.04
C ALA A 413 -5.30 -2.21 13.62
N VAL A 414 -4.01 -2.01 13.39
CA VAL A 414 -3.28 -2.46 12.18
C VAL A 414 -1.99 -3.15 12.61
N LEU A 415 -1.53 -4.07 11.81
CA LEU A 415 -0.30 -4.81 12.00
C LEU A 415 0.85 -4.16 11.23
N ARG A 416 2.05 -4.30 11.77
CA ARG A 416 3.29 -3.86 11.12
C ARG A 416 4.37 -4.90 11.33
N VAL A 417 5.26 -5.04 10.36
CA VAL A 417 6.44 -5.90 10.51
C VAL A 417 7.65 -5.01 10.67
N GLU A 418 8.37 -5.19 11.77
CA GLU A 418 9.50 -4.35 12.16
C GLU A 418 10.59 -5.18 12.85
N ALA A 419 11.80 -4.64 12.88
CA ALA A 419 12.85 -5.15 13.75
C ALA A 419 12.40 -5.15 15.22
N ASP A 420 12.74 -6.21 15.91
CA ASP A 420 12.57 -6.35 17.35
C ASP A 420 13.50 -5.36 18.06
N ASP A 421 12.97 -4.68 19.08
CA ASP A 421 13.71 -3.79 19.96
C ASP A 421 13.53 -4.30 21.40
N PRO A 422 14.59 -4.86 22.02
CA PRO A 422 14.51 -5.38 23.38
C PRO A 422 14.15 -4.33 24.45
N ARG A 423 14.20 -3.03 24.10
CA ARG A 423 13.87 -1.92 25.01
C ARG A 423 12.40 -1.51 24.95
N GLU A 424 11.66 -1.97 23.94
CA GLU A 424 10.25 -1.65 23.75
C GLU A 424 9.38 -2.65 24.52
N ASP A 425 8.61 -2.17 25.49
CA ASP A 425 7.66 -3.00 26.22
C ASP A 425 6.40 -3.34 25.38
N GLU A 426 5.61 -4.31 25.85
CA GLU A 426 4.41 -4.77 25.14
C GLU A 426 3.40 -3.65 24.91
N TYR A 427 3.22 -2.75 25.87
CA TYR A 427 2.25 -1.67 25.80
C TYR A 427 2.72 -0.50 24.90
N GLU A 428 4.01 -0.16 24.95
CA GLU A 428 4.66 0.78 24.06
C GLU A 428 4.57 0.31 22.60
N SER A 429 4.67 -1.00 22.37
CA SER A 429 4.53 -1.59 21.03
C SER A 429 3.15 -1.37 20.41
N LEU A 430 2.12 -1.11 21.21
CA LEU A 430 0.76 -0.82 20.74
C LEU A 430 0.61 0.54 20.07
N PHE A 431 1.58 1.44 20.24
CA PHE A 431 1.58 2.73 19.57
C PHE A 431 2.28 2.62 18.21
N ALA A 432 1.87 3.42 17.23
CA ALA A 432 2.68 3.61 16.03
C ALA A 432 3.99 4.24 16.49
N ASN A 433 5.14 3.62 16.16
CA ASN A 433 6.45 4.02 16.64
C ASN A 433 6.54 5.55 16.75
N LYS A 434 6.66 6.07 17.99
CA LYS A 434 7.33 7.34 18.18
C LYS A 434 8.66 7.12 17.50
N ILE A 435 8.94 7.84 16.41
CA ILE A 435 10.33 8.00 15.96
C ILE A 435 11.04 8.46 17.22
N GLN A 436 11.78 7.55 17.87
CA GLN A 436 12.73 7.94 18.88
C GLN A 436 13.61 8.90 18.11
N ASN A 437 13.51 10.18 18.46
CA ASN A 437 14.50 11.20 18.19
C ASN A 437 15.80 10.82 18.92
N ASN A 438 16.29 9.59 18.75
CA ASN A 438 17.65 9.19 18.96
C ASN A 438 18.46 9.68 17.75
N ASN A 439 18.43 11.01 17.55
CA ASN A 439 19.66 11.70 17.25
C ASN A 439 20.55 11.48 18.49
N ASN A 440 21.20 10.33 18.54
CA ASN A 440 22.39 10.13 19.36
C ASN A 440 23.43 11.10 18.82
N ASN A 441 23.34 12.32 19.34
CA ASN A 441 24.34 13.35 19.29
C ASN A 441 25.52 12.84 20.14
N HIS A 442 26.26 11.88 19.62
CA HIS A 442 27.62 11.61 20.06
C HIS A 442 28.54 12.56 19.30
N ASN A 443 28.50 13.83 19.70
CA ASN A 443 29.69 14.65 19.65
C ASN A 443 29.81 15.35 20.99
N GLY A 444 30.66 14.76 21.84
CA GLY A 444 30.99 15.33 23.13
C GLY A 444 31.57 16.72 22.95
N LYS A 445 31.02 17.68 23.70
CA LYS A 445 31.76 18.79 24.27
C LYS A 445 30.95 19.39 25.41
N ASN A 446 31.54 19.29 26.60
CA ASN A 446 31.21 20.05 27.79
C ASN A 446 30.80 21.50 27.46
N ASN A 447 29.64 21.94 27.92
CA ASN A 447 29.59 23.09 28.83
C ASN A 447 28.24 23.19 29.54
N GLY A 448 28.30 23.37 30.86
CA GLY A 448 27.14 23.47 31.72
C GLY A 448 26.32 24.74 31.50
N SER A 449 25.02 24.63 31.72
CA SER A 449 24.26 25.59 32.53
C SER A 449 22.82 25.11 32.70
N ASN A 450 22.44 24.96 33.97
CA ASN A 450 21.08 24.70 34.43
C ASN A 450 20.10 25.76 33.91
N LYS A 451 18.94 25.30 33.41
CA LYS A 451 17.64 25.98 33.58
C LYS A 451 16.50 25.01 33.23
N ARG A 452 16.16 24.15 34.20
CA ARG A 452 14.88 23.43 34.22
C ARG A 452 13.78 24.44 34.55
N LYS A 453 12.89 24.73 33.59
CA LYS A 453 11.57 25.32 33.88
C LYS A 453 10.61 24.18 34.17
N HIS A 454 10.36 23.92 35.46
CA HIS A 454 9.18 23.20 35.91
C HIS A 454 7.98 24.15 35.83
N ASN A 455 6.92 23.77 35.10
CA ASN A 455 5.57 24.25 35.38
C ASN A 455 4.98 23.20 36.35
N GLY A 456 4.79 23.60 37.60
CA GLY A 456 4.11 22.82 38.62
C GLY A 456 2.65 23.24 38.70
N ASP A 457 1.76 22.27 38.60
CA ASP A 457 0.41 22.32 39.15
C ASP A 457 0.42 21.36 40.34
N ASP A 458 0.65 21.89 41.54
CA ASP A 458 0.34 21.17 42.77
C ASP A 458 -0.30 22.15 43.78
N TRP A 459 -1.43 21.69 44.28
CA TRP A 459 -2.45 22.41 45.00
C TRP A 459 -2.41 21.93 46.46
N ASN A 460 -2.06 22.78 47.44
CA ASN A 460 -2.47 22.64 48.85
C ASN A 460 -2.08 23.88 49.72
N PRO A 461 -2.67 24.07 50.93
CA PRO A 461 -3.37 25.31 51.31
C PRO A 461 -2.67 26.03 52.51
N PRO A 462 -3.26 27.10 53.13
CA PRO A 462 -2.48 28.22 53.67
C PRO A 462 -1.99 28.02 55.11
N ARG A 463 -0.83 28.60 55.40
CA ARG A 463 -0.43 29.02 56.75
C ARG A 463 0.32 30.37 56.70
N GLN A 464 -0.29 31.40 57.28
CA GLN A 464 0.39 32.54 57.90
C GLN A 464 1.02 32.11 59.26
N PRO A 465 1.78 32.94 60.02
CA PRO A 465 2.14 34.37 59.86
C PRO A 465 3.63 34.72 60.13
N ALA A 466 3.92 36.04 60.09
CA ALA A 466 5.01 36.76 60.79
C ALA A 466 6.43 36.66 60.19
N ALA A 467 7.30 37.66 60.21
CA ALA A 467 7.22 39.09 60.54
C ALA A 467 8.53 39.75 60.06
N ASP A 468 8.50 41.08 60.01
CA ASP A 468 9.60 42.01 60.25
C ASP A 468 10.71 42.32 59.23
N ALA A 469 10.99 43.63 59.27
CA ALA A 469 12.24 44.34 58.98
C ALA A 469 12.57 44.57 57.49
N ALA A 470 12.17 45.69 56.89
CA ALA A 470 12.62 47.07 57.11
C ALA A 470 13.86 47.47 56.29
N ALA A 471 13.71 48.70 55.77
CA ALA A 471 14.73 49.72 55.54
C ALA A 471 15.30 49.87 54.12
N ALA A 472 14.90 51.02 53.57
CA ALA A 472 15.74 52.02 52.91
C ALA A 472 16.24 51.71 51.49
N ALA A 473 16.28 52.65 50.56
CA ALA A 473 15.79 54.01 50.46
C ALA A 473 16.04 54.44 49.01
N ALA A 474 15.32 55.48 48.58
CA ALA A 474 15.87 56.56 47.76
C ALA A 474 16.37 56.20 46.34
N ARG A 475 15.60 56.59 45.31
CA ARG A 475 15.63 57.93 44.66
C ARG A 475 15.35 57.85 43.16
N GLY A 476 14.46 58.74 42.71
CA GLY A 476 14.42 59.35 41.37
C GLY A 476 13.91 58.41 40.27
N GLY A 477 12.71 58.58 39.71
CA GLY A 477 12.23 59.79 39.05
C GLY A 477 12.77 59.82 37.62
N GLY A 478 12.00 59.88 36.55
CA GLY A 478 10.56 59.90 36.36
C GLY A 478 10.28 59.98 34.86
N GLY A 479 9.02 59.80 34.50
CA GLY A 479 8.37 60.66 33.50
C GLY A 479 8.48 60.31 32.01
N SER A 480 7.29 60.00 31.46
CA SER A 480 6.78 60.46 30.16
C SER A 480 7.45 59.86 28.90
N GLY A 481 6.73 59.31 27.92
CA GLY A 481 5.41 59.67 27.42
C GLY A 481 5.55 60.24 26.01
N GLY A 482 4.72 59.76 25.08
CA GLY A 482 4.33 60.53 23.89
C GLY A 482 5.04 60.21 22.57
N SER A 483 4.26 59.59 21.69
CA SER A 483 3.89 60.13 20.37
C SER A 483 4.99 60.52 19.36
N GLY A 484 4.95 59.84 18.21
CA GLY A 484 4.70 60.54 16.95
C GLY A 484 5.89 60.85 16.04
N GLY A 485 5.84 60.28 14.83
CA GLY A 485 5.94 61.09 13.62
C GLY A 485 7.26 61.11 12.84
N ARG A 486 7.16 60.59 11.60
CA ARG A 486 7.66 61.15 10.33
C ARG A 486 9.17 61.32 10.07
N GLY A 487 9.53 60.86 8.86
CA GLY A 487 10.66 61.33 8.05
C GLY A 487 11.80 60.31 8.03
N GLY A 488 12.34 59.85 6.90
CA GLY A 488 12.32 60.34 5.53
C GLY A 488 13.74 60.28 4.97
N ARG A 489 13.84 59.96 3.67
CA ARG A 489 15.03 59.98 2.77
C ARG A 489 15.97 58.78 2.77
N GLY A 490 16.25 58.29 1.54
CA GLY A 490 17.57 57.73 1.25
C GLY A 490 17.75 56.80 0.04
N GLY A 491 17.21 57.13 -1.15
CA GLY A 491 17.94 57.07 -2.43
C GLY A 491 18.52 55.76 -3.03
N ARG A 492 18.26 55.64 -4.35
CA ARG A 492 19.13 55.22 -5.47
C ARG A 492 18.84 53.87 -6.17
N GLY A 493 18.42 54.04 -7.45
CA GLY A 493 18.84 53.29 -8.64
C GLY A 493 18.13 51.96 -8.87
N GLY A 494 17.38 51.70 -9.94
CA GLY A 494 17.34 52.31 -11.27
C GLY A 494 17.80 51.29 -12.30
N GLN A 495 16.87 50.73 -13.09
CA GLN A 495 16.94 50.68 -14.55
C GLN A 495 15.79 49.85 -15.13
N ALA A 496 15.10 50.49 -16.07
CA ALA A 496 14.06 49.95 -16.92
C ALA A 496 14.65 49.42 -18.23
N SER A 497 14.04 48.38 -18.79
CA SER A 497 13.85 48.10 -20.23
C SER A 497 13.35 46.65 -20.32
N GLY A 498 12.44 46.22 -21.20
CA GLY A 498 11.71 46.85 -22.27
C GLY A 498 10.89 45.75 -22.97
N ARG A 499 9.74 46.16 -23.53
CA ARG A 499 9.06 45.64 -24.73
C ARG A 499 9.10 44.13 -25.06
N GLY A 500 7.89 43.58 -25.29
CA GLY A 500 7.67 42.81 -26.53
C GLY A 500 6.76 41.58 -26.45
N ARG A 501 5.52 41.76 -26.93
CA ARG A 501 4.72 40.86 -27.79
C ARG A 501 4.92 39.33 -27.71
N GLY A 502 3.79 38.64 -27.52
CA GLY A 502 3.37 37.62 -28.48
C GLY A 502 3.05 36.24 -27.92
N GLY A 503 1.74 35.94 -27.81
CA GLY A 503 1.10 34.78 -28.44
C GLY A 503 1.50 33.35 -28.05
N GLY A 504 0.50 32.57 -27.65
CA GLY A 504 0.41 31.17 -28.05
C GLY A 504 0.42 30.14 -26.92
N GLY A 505 -0.79 29.71 -26.53
CA GLY A 505 -1.21 28.30 -26.44
C GLY A 505 -0.36 27.28 -25.69
N GLY A 506 -1.00 26.56 -24.76
CA GLY A 506 -0.65 25.14 -24.56
C GLY A 506 -0.72 24.63 -23.12
N LYS A 507 -1.86 24.00 -22.80
CA LYS A 507 -1.98 22.71 -22.08
C LYS A 507 -0.86 22.38 -21.07
N GLY A 508 -1.11 22.65 -19.79
CA GLY A 508 -0.42 22.00 -18.67
C GLY A 508 -1.41 21.22 -17.81
N LYS A 509 -1.63 19.95 -18.14
CA LYS A 509 -2.41 18.99 -17.35
C LYS A 509 -1.82 18.88 -15.94
N GLY A 510 -2.48 19.51 -14.97
CA GLY A 510 -2.22 19.30 -13.55
C GLY A 510 -2.60 17.88 -13.16
N LYS A 511 -1.59 17.10 -12.75
CA LYS A 511 -1.73 15.76 -12.17
C LYS A 511 -2.63 15.85 -10.93
N GLY A 512 -3.84 15.31 -11.03
CA GLY A 512 -4.67 14.99 -9.90
C GLY A 512 -4.01 13.90 -9.06
N LYS A 513 -3.56 14.26 -7.86
CA LYS A 513 -3.17 13.32 -6.82
C LYS A 513 -4.45 12.98 -6.03
N GLY A 514 -5.23 12.06 -6.57
CA GLY A 514 -6.39 11.47 -5.91
C GLY A 514 -5.97 10.18 -5.20
N GLY A 515 -6.24 10.10 -3.90
CA GLY A 515 -6.01 8.91 -3.10
C GLY A 515 -6.88 7.75 -3.58
N PHE A 516 -6.21 6.68 -3.99
CA PHE A 516 -6.74 5.32 -4.02
C PHE A 516 -5.63 4.42 -3.49
N ALA A 517 -6.01 3.40 -2.71
CA ALA A 517 -5.10 2.41 -2.17
C ALA A 517 -4.19 1.88 -3.28
N HIS A 518 -2.89 2.15 -3.16
CA HIS A 518 -1.91 1.84 -4.19
C HIS A 518 -1.73 0.32 -4.29
N TYR A 519 -2.37 -0.29 -5.28
CA TYR A 519 -1.94 -1.55 -5.87
C TYR A 519 -0.44 -1.46 -6.19
N ARG A 520 0.37 -2.37 -5.61
CA ARG A 520 1.81 -2.50 -5.89
C ARG A 520 2.05 -3.88 -6.45
N SER A 521 2.14 -3.96 -7.77
CA SER A 521 2.46 -5.20 -8.47
C SER A 521 3.95 -5.54 -8.35
N LEU A 522 4.29 -6.73 -8.82
CA LEU A 522 5.66 -7.22 -9.00
C LEU A 522 6.63 -6.19 -9.61
N ASP A 523 6.17 -5.30 -10.49
CA ASP A 523 7.01 -4.35 -11.24
C ASP A 523 7.01 -2.93 -10.65
N ASP A 524 6.07 -2.60 -9.77
CA ASP A 524 5.96 -1.26 -9.18
C ASP A 524 7.00 -1.03 -8.07
N VAL A 525 7.70 -2.08 -7.63
CA VAL A 525 8.73 -2.03 -6.59
C VAL A 525 10.13 -1.67 -7.12
N GLY A 526 10.37 -1.79 -8.43
CA GLY A 526 11.70 -1.61 -9.04
C GLY A 526 12.07 -0.17 -9.41
N LYS A 527 11.16 0.81 -9.33
CA LYS A 527 11.40 2.17 -9.86
C LYS A 527 12.34 3.05 -9.01
N ASN A 528 12.74 2.61 -7.81
CA ASN A 528 13.58 3.38 -6.88
C ASN A 528 14.83 2.63 -6.36
N ALA A 529 15.21 1.49 -6.93
CA ALA A 529 16.46 0.81 -6.56
C ALA A 529 17.61 1.26 -7.49
N PRO A 530 18.81 1.58 -6.97
CA PRO A 530 19.99 1.64 -7.82
C PRO A 530 20.28 0.25 -8.40
N SER A 531 20.82 0.24 -9.62
CA SER A 531 21.18 -0.91 -10.45
C SER A 531 21.76 -2.13 -9.72
N GLU A 532 21.30 -3.30 -10.17
CA GLU A 532 21.89 -4.65 -10.10
C GLU A 532 22.57 -5.08 -8.78
N VAL A 533 21.94 -6.03 -8.08
CA VAL A 533 22.65 -6.90 -7.15
C VAL A 533 22.28 -8.35 -7.45
N ASN A 534 23.27 -9.13 -7.87
CA ASN A 534 23.21 -10.54 -8.22
C ASN A 534 23.30 -11.37 -6.93
N TYR A 535 22.29 -12.21 -6.64
CA TYR A 535 22.23 -13.02 -5.41
C TYR A 535 21.82 -14.46 -5.72
N ASP A 536 22.67 -15.16 -6.47
CA ASP A 536 22.59 -16.61 -6.67
C ASP A 536 23.96 -17.24 -6.43
N ASP A 537 24.43 -17.19 -5.19
CA ASP A 537 25.36 -18.18 -4.65
C ASP A 537 24.94 -18.50 -3.21
N ALA A 538 23.96 -19.40 -3.09
CA ALA A 538 23.62 -20.02 -1.83
C ALA A 538 24.59 -21.17 -1.51
N HIS A 539 25.91 -20.98 -1.63
CA HIS A 539 26.98 -21.82 -1.05
C HIS A 539 28.17 -20.93 -0.64
N PRO A 540 28.84 -21.18 0.51
CA PRO A 540 29.89 -20.30 1.00
C PRO A 540 31.18 -20.45 0.17
N PRO A 541 31.74 -19.38 -0.44
CA PRO A 541 33.10 -19.43 -0.91
C PRO A 541 34.05 -19.27 0.28
N ALA A 542 34.93 -20.26 0.46
CA ALA A 542 36.07 -20.18 1.35
C ALA A 542 37.10 -19.19 0.77
N ASN A 543 37.55 -18.24 1.60
CA ASN A 543 38.72 -17.36 1.43
C ASN A 543 38.82 -16.50 0.16
N ALA A 544 38.81 -15.16 0.30
CA ALA A 544 39.83 -14.19 -0.17
C ALA A 544 39.29 -12.73 0.03
N PRO A 545 40.11 -11.64 -0.12
CA PRO A 545 40.31 -10.67 0.96
C PRO A 545 39.70 -9.28 0.69
N THR A 546 39.64 -8.51 1.78
CA THR A 546 39.17 -7.13 1.91
C THR A 546 39.91 -6.09 1.06
N GLY A 547 39.17 -5.15 0.48
CA GLY A 547 39.70 -3.88 -0.05
C GLY A 547 38.61 -2.79 -0.15
N PRO A 548 38.88 -1.52 0.17
CA PRO A 548 37.84 -0.51 0.39
C PRO A 548 37.53 0.30 -0.87
N ARG A 549 36.24 0.61 -1.12
CA ARG A 549 35.84 1.68 -2.05
C ARG A 549 34.78 2.57 -1.44
N GLY A 550 35.19 3.81 -1.19
CA GLY A 550 34.33 4.90 -0.71
C GLY A 550 33.32 5.37 -1.76
N GLY A 551 32.19 5.87 -1.28
CA GLY A 551 31.10 6.44 -2.08
C GLY A 551 30.58 7.72 -1.45
N LYS A 552 30.52 8.77 -2.28
CA LYS A 552 30.31 10.18 -1.95
C LYS A 552 28.89 10.49 -1.47
N SER A 553 28.81 11.40 -0.50
CA SER A 553 27.61 12.08 -0.01
C SER A 553 27.09 13.13 -1.01
N GLY A 554 25.77 13.13 -1.24
CA GLY A 554 25.02 14.19 -1.93
C GLY A 554 23.75 14.59 -1.14
N PRO A 555 23.27 15.83 -1.26
CA PRO A 555 22.55 16.52 -0.19
C PRO A 555 21.04 16.23 -0.14
N GLY A 556 20.51 16.25 1.09
CA GLY A 556 19.13 15.90 1.43
C GLY A 556 18.09 16.96 1.08
N GLY A 557 16.93 16.47 0.67
CA GLY A 557 15.67 17.20 0.61
C GLY A 557 14.76 16.73 1.75
N SER A 558 14.57 17.60 2.74
CA SER A 558 13.69 17.40 3.90
C SER A 558 12.22 17.53 3.49
N GLY A 559 11.45 16.45 3.66
CA GLY A 559 9.99 16.43 3.50
C GLY A 559 9.36 15.69 4.68
N GLY A 560 9.28 16.37 5.83
CA GLY A 560 8.66 15.82 7.04
C GLY A 560 7.15 15.67 6.87
N ASN A 561 6.68 14.43 6.89
CA ASN A 561 5.25 14.10 6.86
C ASN A 561 4.76 13.97 8.31
N GLN A 562 4.07 15.01 8.81
CA GLN A 562 3.38 14.96 10.10
C GLN A 562 2.17 14.03 10.01
N VAL A 563 2.12 13.06 10.92
CA VAL A 563 1.00 12.13 11.10
C VAL A 563 -0.13 12.86 11.81
N ASN A 564 -1.07 13.44 11.05
CA ASN A 564 -2.31 14.01 11.57
C ASN A 564 -3.57 13.31 11.02
N ASP A 565 -3.43 12.18 10.34
CA ASP A 565 -4.54 11.56 9.60
C ASP A 565 -5.24 10.42 10.35
N LEU A 566 -5.59 10.67 11.61
CA LEU A 566 -6.57 9.82 12.33
C LEU A 566 -7.93 9.81 11.63
N GLN A 567 -8.25 10.82 10.79
CA GLN A 567 -9.52 10.92 10.06
C GLN A 567 -9.76 9.78 9.06
N SER A 568 -8.72 9.07 8.62
CA SER A 568 -8.85 7.91 7.72
C SER A 568 -9.26 6.61 8.45
N TYR A 569 -9.20 6.59 9.79
CA TYR A 569 -9.40 5.38 10.60
C TYR A 569 -10.71 5.33 11.39
N TYR A 570 -11.48 6.43 11.39
CA TYR A 570 -12.83 6.47 11.95
C TYR A 570 -13.86 6.10 10.89
#